data_AF-A0A940PEM2-F1
#
_entry.id   AF-A0A940PEM2-F1
#
_cell.length_a   1.000
_cell.length_b   1.000
_cell.length_c   1.000
_cell.angle_alpha   90.00
_cell.angle_beta   90.00
_cell.angle_gamma   90.00
#
_symmetry.space_group_name_H-M   'P 1'
#
loop_
_entity.id
_entity.type
_entity.pdbx_description
1 polymer ?
#
loop_
_entity_poly.entity_id
_entity_poly.type
_entity_poly.pdbx_seq_one_letter_code
_entity_poly.pdbx_strand_id
1 'polypeptide(L)'
;MGKANQLIMKKRASAFVWVLVFVIVNSMVSAALAQPVQAKSVRAATVVEVNGNVTYTKSGGSKSHRAYSNLNLNQGDSISTGPSASVVLRIVDRNDELTIGSSAEVYIADLLEEAGGKKSKVKTWAGSMWTKVKSLVSSEDEFEVETPTAVMGVRGTQYMTIVDPITGRTTMYVAAGIVRATTIPSPDREGNLPQGGKLVSVYPAQQINLDSSTDISDLRLMVDYVDVQSIIQSASPRVLEAFIRSIPEIQQENNEIKRQLQEQYNQGIQRPDKRSSLLFPDQDELDKVKKNFDNVLPHLAKAAVDEGKVNRSIIDDVNGQIDDPAKKLDLTQLPMIDSTAGLDPEIERIKQGERSNASASAFFERNQMEQNRQSLSRISAQLERDMNRLAEANQQAEDAANQRASEALMSAMTPSERQEFLENQMKNEEQINPTAPMGGGGSSGGGGSVEDEPHPVKPVVSVKQNGLPVNGSVNVDLEMQHFKETEPFYAVEAHLVYNRGELNYVQTTKFNNAAGTVFQNRQAAETVTQHSGETQKELIYAASQYENSPNSVDNIKLDGNGLLARIPLQVMNLAGNTAKVELAYVKVVNKEGHTVYEMTAPYSITITTK
;
A
#
# COMPACT_ATOMS: atom_id res chain seq x y z
N MET A 1 44.90 -8.16 83.68
CA MET A 1 44.14 -8.63 82.49
C MET A 1 44.53 -7.95 81.15
N GLY A 2 45.75 -7.41 80.98
CA GLY A 2 46.06 -6.55 79.81
C GLY A 2 46.57 -7.23 78.51
N LYS A 3 47.13 -8.45 78.55
CA LYS A 3 47.80 -9.05 77.38
C LYS A 3 46.93 -9.98 76.50
N ALA A 4 45.82 -10.51 77.02
CA ALA A 4 44.96 -11.43 76.26
C ALA A 4 44.16 -10.73 75.15
N ASN A 5 43.56 -9.57 75.43
CA ASN A 5 42.68 -8.87 74.47
C ASN A 5 43.44 -8.30 73.26
N GLN A 6 44.70 -7.85 73.42
CA GLN A 6 45.51 -7.38 72.28
C GLN A 6 45.87 -8.51 71.30
N LEU A 7 46.07 -9.75 71.78
CA LEU A 7 46.41 -10.88 70.93
C LEU A 7 45.21 -11.31 70.05
N ILE A 8 44.00 -11.23 70.61
CA ILE A 8 42.75 -11.58 69.90
C ILE A 8 42.41 -10.53 68.83
N MET A 9 42.60 -9.23 69.13
CA MET A 9 42.38 -8.17 68.14
C MET A 9 43.37 -8.26 66.96
N LYS A 10 44.67 -8.48 67.21
CA LYS A 10 45.65 -8.63 66.13
C LYS A 10 45.37 -9.83 65.21
N LYS A 11 44.97 -10.98 65.76
CA LYS A 11 44.60 -12.16 64.95
C LYS A 11 43.31 -11.97 64.14
N ARG A 12 42.34 -11.18 64.65
CA ARG A 12 41.11 -10.84 63.92
C ARG A 12 41.37 -9.83 62.79
N ALA A 13 42.20 -8.82 63.03
CA ALA A 13 42.60 -7.86 61.99
C ALA A 13 43.36 -8.53 60.83
N SER A 14 44.30 -9.45 61.11
CA SER A 14 45.02 -10.17 60.06
C SER A 14 44.11 -11.08 59.24
N ALA A 15 43.16 -11.78 59.87
CA ALA A 15 42.20 -12.62 59.16
C ALA A 15 41.29 -11.80 58.22
N PHE A 16 40.86 -10.62 58.65
CA PHE A 16 40.03 -9.73 57.83
C PHE A 16 40.76 -9.19 56.61
N VAL A 17 42.06 -8.84 56.75
CA VAL A 17 42.91 -8.42 55.63
C VAL A 17 43.11 -9.56 54.63
N TRP A 18 43.35 -10.79 55.09
CA TRP A 18 43.48 -11.94 54.18
C TRP A 18 42.19 -12.28 53.43
N VAL A 19 41.02 -12.15 54.07
CA VAL A 19 39.72 -12.30 53.38
C VAL A 19 39.52 -11.17 52.36
N LEU A 20 39.83 -9.92 52.70
CA LEU A 20 39.70 -8.79 51.78
C LEU A 20 40.62 -8.96 50.55
N VAL A 21 41.88 -9.35 50.76
CA VAL A 21 42.82 -9.65 49.67
C VAL A 21 42.34 -10.84 48.83
N PHE A 22 41.82 -11.90 49.44
CA PHE A 22 41.27 -13.05 48.71
C PHE A 22 40.05 -12.67 47.84
N VAL A 23 39.17 -11.80 48.35
CA VAL A 23 38.02 -11.28 47.58
C VAL A 23 38.48 -10.38 46.42
N ILE A 24 39.43 -9.47 46.66
CA ILE A 24 39.97 -8.59 45.60
C ILE A 24 40.68 -9.41 44.52
N VAL A 25 41.50 -10.40 44.89
CA VAL A 25 42.21 -11.27 43.94
C VAL A 25 41.23 -12.14 43.14
N ASN A 26 40.20 -12.73 43.77
CA ASN A 26 39.16 -13.47 43.02
C ASN A 26 38.35 -12.56 42.08
N SER A 27 38.05 -11.32 42.51
CA SER A 27 37.34 -10.36 41.68
C SER A 27 38.17 -9.91 40.46
N MET A 28 39.49 -9.79 40.59
CA MET A 28 40.38 -9.51 39.44
C MET A 28 40.55 -10.71 38.52
N VAL A 29 40.62 -11.94 39.05
CA VAL A 29 40.68 -13.17 38.21
C VAL A 29 39.39 -13.36 37.41
N SER A 30 38.23 -13.04 37.98
CA SER A 30 36.94 -13.09 37.26
C SER A 30 36.87 -12.09 36.09
N ALA A 31 37.51 -10.92 36.22
CA ALA A 31 37.59 -9.93 35.14
C ALA A 31 38.57 -10.35 34.02
N ALA A 32 39.59 -11.16 34.32
CA ALA A 32 40.58 -11.63 33.35
C ALA A 32 40.10 -12.83 32.49
N LEU A 33 39.01 -13.50 32.89
CA LEU A 33 38.40 -14.61 32.15
C LEU A 33 37.09 -14.24 31.44
N ALA A 34 36.58 -13.03 31.65
CA ALA A 34 35.53 -12.47 30.82
C ALA A 34 36.10 -12.14 29.44
N GLN A 35 35.99 -13.07 28.49
CA GLN A 35 36.18 -12.73 27.08
C GLN A 35 35.26 -11.56 26.74
N PRO A 36 35.74 -10.52 26.04
CA PRO A 36 34.84 -9.49 25.55
C PRO A 36 33.83 -10.17 24.64
N VAL A 37 32.56 -10.16 25.04
CA VAL A 37 31.46 -10.49 24.12
C VAL A 37 31.56 -9.44 23.03
N GLN A 38 32.15 -9.80 21.89
CA GLN A 38 32.04 -9.00 20.68
C GLN A 38 30.55 -8.90 20.41
N ALA A 39 30.00 -7.71 20.60
CA ALA A 39 28.65 -7.41 20.13
C ALA A 39 28.68 -7.68 18.62
N LYS A 40 27.98 -8.73 18.20
CA LYS A 40 27.83 -9.09 16.78
C LYS A 40 27.38 -7.82 16.06
N SER A 41 28.20 -7.33 15.14
CA SER A 41 27.99 -6.03 14.51
C SER A 41 26.63 -6.04 13.83
N VAL A 42 25.69 -5.24 14.31
CA VAL A 42 24.37 -5.13 13.70
C VAL A 42 24.57 -4.46 12.36
N ARG A 43 24.41 -5.23 11.27
CA ARG A 43 24.46 -4.70 9.91
C ARG A 43 23.37 -3.64 9.76
N ALA A 44 23.71 -2.51 9.18
CA ALA A 44 22.84 -1.34 9.07
C ALA A 44 22.88 -0.75 7.66
N ALA A 45 21.79 -0.06 7.29
CA ALA A 45 21.75 0.81 6.13
C ALA A 45 21.85 2.26 6.61
N THR A 46 22.86 3.00 6.14
CA THR A 46 23.04 4.42 6.48
C THR A 46 22.43 5.31 5.41
N VAL A 47 21.67 6.31 5.83
CA VAL A 47 21.18 7.39 4.96
C VAL A 47 22.37 8.28 4.55
N VAL A 48 22.72 8.28 3.28
CA VAL A 48 23.81 9.10 2.72
C VAL A 48 23.30 10.51 2.43
N GLU A 49 22.19 10.62 1.71
CA GLU A 49 21.62 11.86 1.19
C GLU A 49 20.12 11.89 1.40
N VAL A 50 19.57 13.07 1.76
CA VAL A 50 18.13 13.32 1.91
C VAL A 50 17.77 14.57 1.13
N ASN A 51 16.74 14.48 0.27
CA ASN A 51 16.15 15.62 -0.43
C ASN A 51 14.63 15.62 -0.22
N GLY A 52 14.05 16.81 0.00
CA GLY A 52 12.61 16.99 0.23
C GLY A 52 12.12 16.46 1.58
N ASN A 53 10.87 15.99 1.61
CA ASN A 53 10.24 15.39 2.78
C ASN A 53 10.48 13.87 2.78
N VAL A 54 11.36 13.40 3.66
CA VAL A 54 11.64 11.98 3.87
C VAL A 54 11.46 11.67 5.34
N THR A 55 10.73 10.60 5.62
CA THR A 55 10.43 10.13 6.98
C THR A 55 10.80 8.66 7.14
N TYR A 56 11.20 8.26 8.34
CA TYR A 56 11.45 6.86 8.69
C TYR A 56 10.65 6.47 9.93
N THR A 57 10.30 5.19 10.01
CA THR A 57 9.61 4.60 11.16
C THR A 57 10.48 3.48 11.71
N LYS A 58 10.71 3.46 13.04
CA LYS A 58 11.50 2.39 13.66
C LYS A 58 10.68 1.12 13.84
N SER A 59 11.32 -0.04 13.70
CA SER A 59 10.72 -1.35 13.95
C SER A 59 9.91 -1.39 15.26
N GLY A 60 8.67 -1.87 15.18
CA GLY A 60 7.74 -1.96 16.31
C GLY A 60 7.14 -0.63 16.79
N GLY A 61 7.44 0.50 16.15
CA GLY A 61 6.83 1.81 16.43
C GLY A 61 5.84 2.24 15.34
N SER A 62 4.82 3.01 15.72
CA SER A 62 3.87 3.65 14.79
C SER A 62 4.23 5.11 14.45
N LYS A 63 5.23 5.69 15.12
CA LYS A 63 5.61 7.10 14.96
C LYS A 63 6.68 7.28 13.88
N SER A 64 6.34 8.02 12.84
CA SER A 64 7.30 8.45 11.84
C SER A 64 8.12 9.66 12.30
N HIS A 65 9.39 9.68 11.93
CA HIS A 65 10.38 10.70 12.25
C HIS A 65 11.02 11.22 10.96
N ARG A 66 11.45 12.50 10.92
CA ARG A 66 12.14 13.04 9.74
C ARG A 66 13.52 12.39 9.57
N ALA A 67 13.83 11.89 8.38
CA ALA A 67 15.14 11.33 8.05
C ALA A 67 16.20 12.44 7.87
N TYR A 68 17.46 12.09 8.11
CA TYR A 68 18.62 12.99 8.00
C TYR A 68 19.87 12.19 7.60
N SER A 69 20.86 12.83 6.98
CA SER A 69 22.13 12.18 6.61
C SER A 69 22.86 11.62 7.84
N ASN A 70 23.51 10.46 7.65
CA ASN A 70 24.12 9.63 8.68
C ASN A 70 23.16 8.96 9.68
N LEU A 71 21.83 9.00 9.44
CA LEU A 71 20.88 8.14 10.15
C LEU A 71 21.14 6.67 9.80
N ASN A 72 21.23 5.81 10.81
CA ASN A 72 21.26 4.36 10.63
C ASN A 72 19.85 3.77 10.74
N LEU A 73 19.46 3.05 9.69
CA LEU A 73 18.31 2.16 9.62
C LEU A 73 18.77 0.73 9.89
N ASN A 74 18.01 0.04 10.73
CA ASN A 74 18.23 -1.35 11.11
C ASN A 74 17.19 -2.24 10.40
N GLN A 75 17.33 -3.56 10.58
CA GLN A 75 16.29 -4.51 10.23
C GLN A 75 14.95 -4.15 10.92
N GLY A 76 13.87 -4.17 10.14
CA GLY A 76 12.51 -3.82 10.56
C GLY A 76 12.17 -2.33 10.50
N ASP A 77 13.10 -1.46 10.13
CA ASP A 77 12.80 -0.04 9.91
C ASP A 77 12.21 0.19 8.51
N SER A 78 11.29 1.16 8.38
CA SER A 78 10.81 1.66 7.07
C SER A 78 11.29 3.09 6.82
N ILE A 79 11.37 3.46 5.54
CA ILE A 79 11.62 4.81 5.06
C ILE A 79 10.67 5.15 3.90
N SER A 80 10.14 6.36 3.96
CA SER A 80 9.10 6.88 3.08
C SER A 80 9.54 8.21 2.47
N THR A 81 9.30 8.40 1.18
CA THR A 81 9.60 9.65 0.46
C THR A 81 8.31 10.30 -0.02
N GLY A 82 8.13 11.59 0.29
CA GLY A 82 7.00 12.36 -0.23
C GLY A 82 7.12 12.70 -1.72
N PRO A 83 6.14 13.44 -2.27
CA PRO A 83 6.22 14.00 -3.62
C PRO A 83 7.48 14.85 -3.79
N SER A 84 8.18 14.67 -4.91
CA SER A 84 9.46 15.33 -5.22
C SER A 84 10.60 15.14 -4.20
N ALA A 85 10.46 14.22 -3.24
CA ALA A 85 11.52 13.86 -2.31
C ALA A 85 12.37 12.69 -2.84
N SER A 86 13.54 12.47 -2.25
CA SER A 86 14.38 11.30 -2.55
C SER A 86 15.37 11.03 -1.42
N VAL A 87 15.81 9.78 -1.30
CA VAL A 87 16.82 9.37 -0.30
C VAL A 87 17.82 8.39 -0.90
N VAL A 88 19.08 8.51 -0.53
CA VAL A 88 20.12 7.52 -0.88
C VAL A 88 20.49 6.75 0.39
N LEU A 89 20.32 5.43 0.34
CA LEU A 89 20.77 4.50 1.39
C LEU A 89 22.03 3.77 0.95
N ARG A 90 22.93 3.48 1.89
CA ARG A 90 24.08 2.60 1.66
C ARG A 90 24.14 1.50 2.72
N ILE A 91 24.26 0.25 2.30
CA ILE A 91 24.48 -0.87 3.23
C ILE A 91 25.95 -0.86 3.64
N VAL A 92 26.20 -0.54 4.91
CA VAL A 92 27.51 -0.09 5.43
C VAL A 92 28.64 -1.07 5.16
N ASP A 93 28.34 -2.36 5.19
CA ASP A 93 29.33 -3.44 5.18
C ASP A 93 29.54 -4.10 3.80
N ARG A 94 28.86 -3.57 2.77
CA ARG A 94 28.94 -4.01 1.37
C ARG A 94 29.21 -2.87 0.39
N ASN A 95 28.91 -1.62 0.77
CA ASN A 95 28.82 -0.45 -0.11
C ASN A 95 27.79 -0.60 -1.25
N ASP A 96 26.77 -1.45 -1.05
CA ASP A 96 25.60 -1.50 -1.91
C ASP A 96 24.78 -0.22 -1.70
N GLU A 97 24.30 0.39 -2.77
CA GLU A 97 23.63 1.69 -2.75
C GLU A 97 22.24 1.64 -3.38
N LEU A 98 21.27 2.26 -2.71
CA LEU A 98 19.87 2.34 -3.11
C LEU A 98 19.47 3.81 -3.19
N THR A 99 19.27 4.32 -4.40
CA THR A 99 18.68 5.65 -4.60
C THR A 99 17.17 5.50 -4.78
N ILE A 100 16.42 5.96 -3.79
CA ILE A 100 14.96 5.86 -3.72
C ILE A 100 14.38 7.21 -4.17
N GLY A 101 13.47 7.16 -5.15
CA GLY A 101 12.80 8.31 -5.74
C GLY A 101 11.67 8.87 -4.88
N SER A 102 10.76 9.62 -5.50
CA SER A 102 9.62 10.26 -4.84
C SER A 102 8.43 9.30 -4.71
N SER A 103 7.57 9.55 -3.72
CA SER A 103 6.35 8.76 -3.47
C SER A 103 6.63 7.26 -3.33
N ALA A 104 7.68 6.91 -2.60
CA ALA A 104 8.13 5.54 -2.38
C ALA A 104 8.05 5.14 -0.90
N GLU A 105 7.71 3.87 -0.66
CA GLU A 105 7.72 3.26 0.67
C GLU A 105 8.61 2.02 0.65
N VAL A 106 9.66 2.04 1.47
CA VAL A 106 10.74 1.05 1.46
C VAL A 106 10.99 0.51 2.87
N TYR A 107 10.98 -0.82 3.03
CA TYR A 107 11.11 -1.51 4.30
C TYR A 107 12.36 -2.40 4.32
N ILE A 108 13.20 -2.26 5.34
CA ILE A 108 14.45 -3.01 5.50
C ILE A 108 14.14 -4.36 6.15
N ALA A 109 13.81 -5.37 5.35
CA ALA A 109 13.33 -6.66 5.85
C ALA A 109 14.41 -7.52 6.52
N ASP A 110 15.59 -7.64 5.91
CA ASP A 110 16.73 -8.40 6.44
C ASP A 110 18.04 -7.62 6.31
N LEU A 111 18.81 -7.55 7.39
CA LEU A 111 20.22 -7.16 7.39
C LEU A 111 20.99 -8.16 8.25
N LEU A 112 21.08 -9.39 7.75
CA LEU A 112 21.53 -10.55 8.50
C LEU A 112 22.96 -10.95 8.13
N GLU A 113 23.63 -11.59 9.08
CA GLU A 113 24.92 -12.25 8.89
C GLU A 113 24.83 -13.65 9.48
N GLU A 114 24.84 -14.66 8.63
CA GLU A 114 24.58 -16.06 9.01
C GLU A 114 25.55 -16.99 8.29
N ALA A 115 26.10 -17.98 9.01
CA ALA A 115 26.82 -19.14 8.48
C ALA A 115 27.93 -18.89 7.40
N GLY A 116 28.50 -17.68 7.30
CA GLY A 116 29.53 -17.32 6.31
C GLY A 116 29.04 -16.48 5.12
N GLY A 117 27.79 -16.02 5.15
CA GLY A 117 27.18 -15.14 4.16
C GLY A 117 26.48 -13.92 4.79
N LYS A 118 26.32 -12.87 3.99
CA LYS A 118 25.60 -11.63 4.37
C LYS A 118 24.34 -11.49 3.52
N LYS A 119 23.17 -11.63 4.15
CA LYS A 119 21.85 -11.49 3.51
C LYS A 119 21.30 -10.08 3.70
N SER A 120 20.99 -9.40 2.61
CA SER A 120 20.37 -8.07 2.62
C SER A 120 19.07 -8.11 1.84
N LYS A 121 17.94 -7.79 2.49
CA LYS A 121 16.62 -7.82 1.85
C LYS A 121 15.86 -6.53 2.11
N VAL A 122 15.38 -5.92 1.03
CA VAL A 122 14.61 -4.68 1.05
C VAL A 122 13.29 -4.90 0.34
N LYS A 123 12.17 -4.48 0.94
CA LYS A 123 10.86 -4.47 0.28
C LYS A 123 10.55 -3.07 -0.22
N THR A 124 9.99 -2.93 -1.40
CA THR A 124 9.49 -1.65 -1.93
C THR A 124 8.06 -1.80 -2.40
N TRP A 125 7.16 -0.95 -1.91
CA TRP A 125 5.71 -1.03 -2.16
C TRP A 125 5.23 -0.05 -3.22
N ALA A 126 5.97 1.03 -3.45
CA ALA A 126 5.61 2.12 -4.34
C ALA A 126 6.85 2.87 -4.84
N GLY A 127 6.71 3.61 -5.93
CA GLY A 127 7.72 4.53 -6.45
C GLY A 127 8.85 3.83 -7.21
N SER A 128 9.93 4.56 -7.46
CA SER A 128 11.08 4.07 -8.24
C SER A 128 12.35 4.02 -7.40
N MET A 129 13.19 3.01 -7.62
CA MET A 129 14.46 2.80 -6.94
C MET A 129 15.56 2.38 -7.94
N TRP A 130 16.70 3.07 -7.89
CA TRP A 130 17.93 2.66 -8.56
C TRP A 130 18.78 1.85 -7.58
N THR A 131 19.11 0.62 -7.95
CA THR A 131 19.82 -0.34 -7.10
C THR A 131 21.18 -0.66 -7.69
N LYS A 132 22.24 -0.40 -6.92
CA LYS A 132 23.64 -0.64 -7.27
C LYS A 132 24.27 -1.58 -6.25
N VAL A 133 24.31 -2.87 -6.59
CA VAL A 133 24.86 -3.92 -5.72
C VAL A 133 26.24 -4.31 -6.22
N LYS A 134 27.24 -4.22 -5.35
CA LYS A 134 28.61 -4.63 -5.66
C LYS A 134 28.72 -6.15 -5.73
N SER A 135 29.68 -6.63 -6.53
CA SER A 135 29.91 -8.07 -6.72
C SER A 135 30.08 -8.78 -5.38
N LEU A 136 29.24 -9.79 -5.16
CA LEU A 136 29.17 -10.49 -3.88
C LEU A 136 30.43 -11.34 -3.67
N VAL A 137 31.04 -11.23 -2.48
CA VAL A 137 32.36 -11.79 -2.16
C VAL A 137 32.26 -13.26 -1.76
N SER A 138 31.25 -13.60 -0.95
CA SER A 138 30.95 -15.00 -0.58
C SER A 138 30.03 -15.63 -1.62
N SER A 139 30.08 -16.94 -1.82
CA SER A 139 29.02 -17.66 -2.55
C SER A 139 27.67 -17.49 -1.86
N GLU A 140 27.66 -17.46 -0.52
CA GLU A 140 26.46 -17.44 0.33
C GLU A 140 25.97 -16.02 0.69
N ASP A 141 26.54 -15.01 0.04
CA ASP A 141 26.00 -13.65 0.06
C ASP A 141 24.69 -13.57 -0.73
N GLU A 142 23.71 -12.85 -0.18
CA GLU A 142 22.41 -12.65 -0.82
C GLU A 142 22.03 -11.16 -0.81
N PHE A 143 21.53 -10.67 -1.94
CA PHE A 143 20.84 -9.38 -2.03
C PHE A 143 19.52 -9.55 -2.75
N GLU A 144 18.42 -9.18 -2.10
CA GLU A 144 17.06 -9.27 -2.62
C GLU A 144 16.35 -7.91 -2.53
N VAL A 145 15.70 -7.51 -3.63
CA VAL A 145 14.60 -6.52 -3.57
C VAL A 145 13.28 -7.27 -3.77
N GLU A 146 12.36 -7.12 -2.83
CA GLU A 146 11.01 -7.67 -2.91
C GLU A 146 10.00 -6.55 -3.20
N THR A 147 8.97 -6.90 -3.95
CA THR A 147 7.87 -6.03 -4.42
C THR A 147 6.56 -6.77 -4.21
N PRO A 148 5.37 -6.15 -4.40
CA PRO A 148 4.09 -6.87 -4.27
C PRO A 148 3.96 -8.10 -5.17
N THR A 149 4.70 -8.16 -6.29
CA THR A 149 4.55 -9.18 -7.33
C THR A 149 5.78 -10.08 -7.50
N ALA A 150 6.97 -9.64 -7.04
CA ALA A 150 8.23 -10.33 -7.33
C ALA A 150 9.34 -10.13 -6.30
N VAL A 151 10.24 -11.12 -6.23
CA VAL A 151 11.55 -11.05 -5.56
C VAL A 151 12.66 -11.03 -6.61
N MET A 152 13.49 -10.00 -6.60
CA MET A 152 14.64 -9.81 -7.49
C MET A 152 15.92 -10.14 -6.72
N GLY A 153 16.44 -11.35 -6.91
CA GLY A 153 17.74 -11.77 -6.37
C GLY A 153 18.88 -11.35 -7.32
N VAL A 154 19.90 -10.70 -6.79
CA VAL A 154 20.98 -10.10 -7.61
C VAL A 154 22.38 -10.39 -7.08
N ARG A 155 23.38 -10.33 -7.96
CA ARG A 155 24.79 -10.60 -7.63
C ARG A 155 25.72 -9.76 -8.52
N GLY A 156 26.17 -8.61 -8.04
CA GLY A 156 26.96 -7.65 -8.84
C GLY A 156 26.12 -7.10 -9.99
N THR A 157 25.27 -6.12 -9.71
CA THR A 157 24.16 -5.77 -10.62
C THR A 157 23.69 -4.33 -10.41
N GLN A 158 23.39 -3.65 -11.51
CA GLN A 158 22.90 -2.28 -11.57
C GLN A 158 21.59 -2.25 -12.36
N TYR A 159 20.49 -1.99 -11.64
CA TYR A 159 19.14 -2.13 -12.17
C TYR A 159 18.16 -1.16 -11.52
N MET A 160 17.05 -0.91 -12.20
CA MET A 160 15.97 -0.05 -11.75
C MET A 160 14.74 -0.88 -11.43
N THR A 161 14.11 -0.62 -10.29
CA THR A 161 12.79 -1.16 -9.91
C THR A 161 11.81 0.00 -9.85
N ILE A 162 10.62 -0.19 -10.42
CA ILE A 162 9.50 0.76 -10.36
C ILE A 162 8.27 -0.04 -9.93
N VAL A 163 7.58 0.40 -8.88
CA VAL A 163 6.32 -0.18 -8.44
C VAL A 163 5.22 0.87 -8.54
N ASP A 164 4.22 0.59 -9.37
CA ASP A 164 3.03 1.42 -9.52
C ASP A 164 2.19 1.36 -8.23
N PRO A 165 1.90 2.49 -7.57
CA PRO A 165 1.25 2.51 -6.25
C PRO A 165 -0.24 2.16 -6.27
N ILE A 166 -0.88 2.13 -7.45
CA ILE A 166 -2.32 1.88 -7.61
C ILE A 166 -2.58 0.40 -7.91
N THR A 167 -1.75 -0.18 -8.78
CA THR A 167 -1.90 -1.55 -9.31
C THR A 167 -0.95 -2.55 -8.67
N GLY A 168 0.09 -2.08 -7.96
CA GLY A 168 1.18 -2.93 -7.45
C GLY A 168 2.07 -3.52 -8.56
N ARG A 169 1.89 -3.11 -9.82
CA ARG A 169 2.68 -3.59 -10.95
C ARG A 169 4.15 -3.20 -10.78
N THR A 170 5.02 -4.20 -10.88
CA THR A 170 6.47 -4.03 -10.87
C THR A 170 7.01 -4.02 -12.29
N THR A 171 7.71 -2.95 -12.65
CA THR A 171 8.61 -2.92 -13.81
C THR A 171 10.04 -2.94 -13.30
N MET A 172 10.85 -3.87 -13.80
CA MET A 172 12.28 -3.94 -13.48
C MET A 172 13.11 -3.93 -14.76
N TYR A 173 14.08 -3.02 -14.85
CA TYR A 173 15.00 -2.84 -15.98
C TYR A 173 16.45 -3.09 -15.55
N VAL A 174 17.19 -3.91 -16.30
CA VAL A 174 18.60 -4.22 -16.03
C VAL A 174 19.51 -3.38 -16.93
N ALA A 175 20.38 -2.58 -16.33
CA ALA A 175 21.40 -1.84 -17.08
C ALA A 175 22.73 -2.60 -17.15
N ALA A 176 23.13 -3.25 -16.06
CA ALA A 176 24.28 -4.16 -15.98
C ALA A 176 24.08 -5.25 -14.92
N GLY A 177 24.81 -6.36 -15.04
CA GLY A 177 24.63 -7.57 -14.22
C GLY A 177 23.51 -8.47 -14.77
N ILE A 178 23.05 -9.41 -13.93
CA ILE A 178 21.92 -10.31 -14.24
C ILE A 178 20.99 -10.35 -13.04
N VAL A 179 19.72 -9.99 -13.25
CA VAL A 179 18.69 -10.07 -12.20
C VAL A 179 17.95 -11.40 -12.32
N ARG A 180 17.80 -12.13 -11.21
CA ARG A 180 16.93 -13.31 -11.12
C ARG A 180 15.60 -12.90 -10.51
N ALA A 181 14.58 -12.73 -11.36
CA ALA A 181 13.24 -12.35 -10.94
C ALA A 181 12.40 -13.61 -10.66
N THR A 182 11.87 -13.69 -9.44
CA THR A 182 10.98 -14.75 -8.97
C THR A 182 9.59 -14.18 -8.72
N THR A 183 8.52 -14.75 -9.27
CA THR A 183 7.16 -14.32 -8.87
C THR A 183 6.83 -14.75 -7.46
N ILE A 184 6.11 -13.91 -6.72
CA ILE A 184 5.52 -14.29 -5.44
C ILE A 184 4.24 -15.09 -5.73
N PRO A 185 4.12 -16.35 -5.28
CA PRO A 185 2.92 -17.14 -5.54
C PRO A 185 1.71 -16.50 -4.85
N SER A 186 0.70 -16.13 -5.63
CA SER A 186 -0.63 -15.89 -5.07
C SER A 186 -1.23 -17.24 -4.63
N PRO A 187 -1.94 -17.31 -3.49
CA PRO A 187 -2.68 -18.52 -3.14
C PRO A 187 -3.68 -18.85 -4.24
N ASP A 188 -3.83 -20.13 -4.54
CA ASP A 188 -4.77 -20.63 -5.54
C ASP A 188 -6.23 -20.44 -5.09
N ARG A 189 -7.18 -20.84 -5.95
CA ARG A 189 -8.62 -20.71 -5.65
C ARG A 189 -9.10 -21.56 -4.47
N GLU A 190 -8.28 -22.49 -3.98
CA GLU A 190 -8.54 -23.32 -2.79
C GLU A 190 -7.79 -22.80 -1.54
N GLY A 191 -6.99 -21.73 -1.69
CA GLY A 191 -6.22 -21.11 -0.62
C GLY A 191 -4.84 -21.73 -0.39
N ASN A 192 -4.39 -22.64 -1.25
CA ASN A 192 -3.06 -23.25 -1.14
C ASN A 192 -2.01 -22.35 -1.82
N LEU A 193 -0.83 -22.22 -1.23
CA LEU A 193 0.31 -21.54 -1.87
C LEU A 193 0.98 -22.50 -2.86
N PRO A 194 1.13 -22.14 -4.15
CA PRO A 194 1.92 -22.92 -5.10
C PRO A 194 3.37 -23.12 -4.61
N GLN A 195 3.89 -24.35 -4.72
CA GLN A 195 5.26 -24.66 -4.30
C GLN A 195 6.29 -24.07 -5.28
N GLY A 196 7.01 -23.05 -4.82
CA GLY A 196 8.10 -22.42 -5.55
C GLY A 196 7.64 -21.34 -6.53
N GLY A 197 8.14 -20.12 -6.36
CA GLY A 197 7.93 -19.05 -7.32
C GLY A 197 8.61 -19.37 -8.67
N LYS A 198 7.97 -18.98 -9.77
CA LYS A 198 8.50 -19.17 -11.13
C LYS A 198 9.67 -18.19 -11.30
N LEU A 199 10.71 -18.58 -12.04
CA LEU A 199 12.01 -17.87 -12.01
C LEU A 199 12.62 -17.65 -13.41
N VAL A 200 13.03 -16.42 -13.69
CA VAL A 200 13.62 -15.97 -14.96
C VAL A 200 14.90 -15.16 -14.74
N SER A 201 15.85 -15.28 -15.67
CA SER A 201 17.06 -14.45 -15.72
C SER A 201 16.84 -13.29 -16.69
N VAL A 202 17.00 -12.05 -16.21
CA VAL A 202 16.88 -10.82 -17.00
C VAL A 202 18.27 -10.22 -17.18
N TYR A 203 18.64 -9.97 -18.43
CA TYR A 203 19.97 -9.52 -18.86
C TYR A 203 19.99 -8.01 -19.17
N PRO A 204 21.16 -7.38 -19.34
CA PRO A 204 21.26 -5.96 -19.68
C PRO A 204 20.42 -5.59 -20.91
N ALA A 205 19.94 -4.34 -20.95
CA ALA A 205 19.00 -3.82 -21.96
C ALA A 205 17.58 -4.43 -21.93
N GLN A 206 17.32 -5.48 -21.15
CA GLN A 206 15.99 -6.06 -20.96
C GLN A 206 15.25 -5.45 -19.77
N GLN A 207 13.92 -5.53 -19.83
CA GLN A 207 13.04 -5.32 -18.68
C GLN A 207 12.08 -6.50 -18.50
N ILE A 208 11.50 -6.60 -17.31
CA ILE A 208 10.36 -7.47 -17.02
C ILE A 208 9.23 -6.63 -16.42
N ASN A 209 8.00 -6.94 -16.79
CA ASN A 209 6.79 -6.36 -16.23
C ASN A 209 5.99 -7.45 -15.54
N LEU A 210 5.67 -7.27 -14.25
CA LEU A 210 4.99 -8.27 -13.42
C LEU A 210 3.86 -7.62 -12.63
N ASP A 211 2.64 -8.14 -12.78
CA ASP A 211 1.47 -7.74 -12.00
C ASP A 211 0.91 -8.90 -11.16
N SER A 212 -0.02 -8.60 -10.25
CA SER A 212 -0.64 -9.61 -9.37
C SER A 212 -1.44 -10.69 -10.12
N SER A 213 -1.79 -10.43 -11.39
CA SER A 213 -2.47 -11.36 -12.28
C SER A 213 -1.54 -12.26 -13.11
N THR A 214 -0.22 -12.15 -12.94
CA THR A 214 0.78 -12.88 -13.76
C THR A 214 0.87 -14.38 -13.38
N ASP A 215 -0.18 -15.16 -13.67
CA ASP A 215 -0.14 -16.63 -13.63
C ASP A 215 0.33 -17.24 -14.96
N ILE A 216 1.54 -16.86 -15.35
CA ILE A 216 2.16 -17.33 -16.60
C ILE A 216 3.12 -18.47 -16.28
N SER A 217 3.02 -19.60 -16.97
CA SER A 217 3.80 -20.80 -16.67
C SER A 217 5.31 -20.62 -16.90
N ASP A 218 5.68 -19.75 -17.84
CA ASP A 218 7.06 -19.40 -18.19
C ASP A 218 7.27 -17.88 -18.17
N LEU A 219 7.97 -17.38 -17.15
CA LEU A 219 8.22 -15.94 -16.98
C LEU A 219 9.11 -15.32 -18.08
N ARG A 220 9.76 -16.12 -18.94
CA ARG A 220 10.47 -15.59 -20.12
C ARG A 220 9.52 -14.85 -21.08
N LEU A 221 8.22 -15.18 -21.04
CA LEU A 221 7.16 -14.48 -21.80
C LEU A 221 6.92 -13.03 -21.33
N MET A 222 7.36 -12.66 -20.12
CA MET A 222 7.25 -11.30 -19.58
C MET A 222 8.51 -10.44 -19.75
N VAL A 223 9.59 -11.02 -20.28
CA VAL A 223 10.86 -10.32 -20.52
C VAL A 223 10.89 -9.77 -21.94
N ASP A 224 10.95 -8.46 -22.06
CA ASP A 224 11.05 -7.70 -23.32
C ASP A 224 12.30 -6.81 -23.29
N TYR A 225 12.68 -6.21 -24.43
CA TYR A 225 13.64 -5.10 -24.42
C TYR A 225 13.04 -3.88 -23.73
N VAL A 226 13.89 -2.99 -23.18
CA VAL A 226 13.41 -1.82 -22.45
C VAL A 226 12.56 -0.86 -23.29
N ASP A 227 11.41 -0.49 -22.75
CA ASP A 227 10.60 0.64 -23.22
C ASP A 227 11.14 1.92 -22.57
N VAL A 228 11.99 2.62 -23.32
CA VAL A 228 12.63 3.87 -22.90
C VAL A 228 11.60 4.88 -22.40
N GLN A 229 10.46 5.05 -23.09
CA GLN A 229 9.47 6.07 -22.75
C GLN A 229 8.72 5.70 -21.46
N SER A 230 8.30 4.44 -21.33
CA SER A 230 7.64 3.93 -20.11
C SER A 230 8.54 4.07 -18.87
N ILE A 231 9.84 3.76 -18.99
CA ILE A 231 10.82 3.93 -17.91
C ILE A 231 10.99 5.41 -17.56
N ILE A 232 11.23 6.30 -18.54
CA ILE A 232 11.43 7.73 -18.25
C ILE A 232 10.17 8.37 -17.65
N GLN A 233 8.97 8.02 -18.12
CA GLN A 233 7.72 8.54 -17.55
C GLN A 233 7.55 8.11 -16.08
N SER A 234 7.79 6.85 -15.78
CA SER A 234 7.52 6.27 -14.45
C SER A 234 8.63 6.51 -13.42
N ALA A 235 9.88 6.68 -13.85
CA ALA A 235 11.00 6.91 -12.94
C ALA A 235 11.08 8.35 -12.39
N SER A 236 11.54 8.47 -11.15
CA SER A 236 11.77 9.77 -10.51
C SER A 236 13.06 10.46 -11.01
N PRO A 237 13.13 11.80 -11.07
CA PRO A 237 14.33 12.55 -11.48
C PRO A 237 15.65 12.08 -10.81
N ARG A 238 15.68 11.92 -9.48
CA ARG A 238 16.90 11.47 -8.75
C ARG A 238 17.33 10.05 -9.13
N VAL A 239 16.37 9.17 -9.45
CA VAL A 239 16.62 7.77 -9.87
C VAL A 239 17.23 7.74 -11.27
N LEU A 240 16.73 8.58 -12.18
CA LEU A 240 17.31 8.75 -13.52
C LEU A 240 18.71 9.39 -13.47
N GLU A 241 18.92 10.38 -12.61
CA GLU A 241 20.25 10.98 -12.39
C GLU A 241 21.25 9.96 -11.84
N ALA A 242 20.85 9.14 -10.85
CA ALA A 242 21.69 8.09 -10.28
C ALA A 242 22.04 7.00 -11.31
N PHE A 243 21.08 6.58 -12.14
CA PHE A 243 21.32 5.69 -13.28
C PHE A 243 22.35 6.29 -14.25
N ILE A 244 22.17 7.55 -14.67
CA ILE A 244 23.08 8.22 -15.62
C ILE A 244 24.49 8.37 -15.04
N ARG A 245 24.62 8.75 -13.76
CA ARG A 245 25.92 8.80 -13.07
C ARG A 245 26.58 7.43 -12.91
N SER A 246 25.80 6.34 -12.94
CA SER A 246 26.31 4.97 -12.93
C SER A 246 26.80 4.47 -14.30
N ILE A 247 26.55 5.19 -15.41
CA ILE A 247 26.87 4.72 -16.77
C ILE A 247 28.34 4.28 -16.97
N PRO A 248 29.38 4.96 -16.44
CA PRO A 248 30.76 4.50 -16.59
C PRO A 248 31.01 3.12 -15.96
N GLU A 249 30.40 2.83 -14.80
CA GLU A 249 30.48 1.51 -14.15
C GLU A 249 29.61 0.47 -14.88
N ILE A 250 28.41 0.85 -15.34
CA ILE A 250 27.53 0.00 -16.17
C ILE A 250 28.27 -0.47 -17.43
N GLN A 251 28.96 0.44 -18.13
CA GLN A 251 29.74 0.09 -19.33
C GLN A 251 30.88 -0.88 -19.01
N GLN A 252 31.56 -0.72 -17.86
CA GLN A 252 32.60 -1.65 -17.42
C GLN A 252 32.04 -3.05 -17.13
N GLU A 253 30.94 -3.14 -16.36
CA GLU A 253 30.26 -4.41 -16.05
C GLU A 253 29.68 -5.08 -17.30
N ASN A 254 29.10 -4.31 -18.23
CA ASN A 254 28.61 -4.84 -19.51
C ASN A 254 29.75 -5.37 -20.39
N ASN A 255 30.94 -4.76 -20.39
CA ASN A 255 32.10 -5.30 -21.12
C ASN A 255 32.50 -6.70 -20.61
N GLU A 256 32.42 -6.94 -19.30
CA GLU A 256 32.69 -8.24 -18.70
C GLU A 256 31.60 -9.28 -19.07
N ILE A 257 30.33 -8.91 -19.04
CA ILE A 257 29.24 -9.81 -19.48
C ILE A 257 29.38 -10.12 -20.98
N LYS A 258 29.65 -9.13 -21.84
CA LYS A 258 29.87 -9.32 -23.28
C LYS A 258 31.04 -10.28 -23.55
N ARG A 259 32.10 -10.25 -22.73
CA ARG A 259 33.22 -11.22 -22.77
C ARG A 259 32.76 -12.62 -22.38
N GLN A 260 32.05 -12.78 -21.26
CA GLN A 260 31.53 -14.07 -20.80
C GLN A 260 30.58 -14.71 -21.82
N LEU A 261 29.69 -13.93 -22.44
CA LEU A 261 28.80 -14.42 -23.51
C LEU A 261 29.57 -14.89 -24.75
N GLN A 262 30.63 -14.18 -25.15
CA GLN A 262 31.49 -14.61 -26.26
C GLN A 262 32.24 -15.89 -25.92
N GLU A 263 32.74 -16.04 -24.70
CA GLU A 263 33.43 -17.26 -24.24
C GLU A 263 32.50 -18.46 -24.19
N GLN A 264 31.25 -18.29 -23.74
CA GLN A 264 30.18 -19.29 -23.80
C GLN A 264 29.87 -19.68 -25.25
N TYR A 265 29.66 -18.70 -26.14
CA TYR A 265 29.36 -18.96 -27.54
C TYR A 265 30.50 -19.72 -28.26
N ASN A 266 31.76 -19.37 -27.98
CA ASN A 266 32.93 -20.08 -28.47
C ASN A 266 33.01 -21.55 -27.98
N GLN A 267 32.29 -21.90 -26.91
CA GLN A 267 32.11 -23.27 -26.40
C GLN A 267 30.86 -23.97 -26.97
N GLY A 268 30.16 -23.35 -27.93
CA GLY A 268 28.93 -23.87 -28.53
C GLY A 268 27.66 -23.59 -27.73
N ILE A 269 27.71 -22.74 -26.70
CA ILE A 269 26.56 -22.37 -25.88
C ILE A 269 25.83 -21.18 -26.54
N GLN A 270 24.67 -21.43 -27.14
CA GLN A 270 23.84 -20.44 -27.85
C GLN A 270 22.79 -19.74 -26.96
N ARG A 271 22.73 -20.06 -25.67
CA ARG A 271 21.84 -19.45 -24.67
C ARG A 271 22.59 -19.32 -23.35
N PRO A 272 22.60 -18.14 -22.69
CA PRO A 272 23.52 -17.90 -21.59
C PRO A 272 23.16 -18.67 -20.31
N ASP A 273 21.87 -18.89 -20.08
CA ASP A 273 21.38 -19.86 -19.10
C ASP A 273 19.95 -20.33 -19.42
N LYS A 274 19.51 -21.45 -18.82
CA LYS A 274 18.21 -22.09 -19.09
C LYS A 274 16.98 -21.20 -18.80
N ARG A 275 17.13 -20.16 -17.98
CA ARG A 275 16.07 -19.23 -17.56
C ARG A 275 16.13 -17.90 -18.32
N SER A 276 17.07 -17.73 -19.26
CA SER A 276 17.14 -16.55 -20.12
C SER A 276 16.11 -16.63 -21.26
N SER A 277 15.50 -15.50 -21.60
CA SER A 277 14.72 -15.34 -22.83
C SER A 277 15.60 -15.24 -24.08
N LEU A 278 16.90 -14.92 -23.93
CA LEU A 278 17.83 -14.74 -25.04
C LEU A 278 18.20 -16.05 -25.75
N LEU A 279 18.40 -15.98 -27.06
CA LEU A 279 18.89 -17.05 -27.92
C LEU A 279 19.74 -16.44 -29.05
N PHE A 280 21.02 -16.79 -29.13
CA PHE A 280 21.92 -16.33 -30.20
C PHE A 280 22.44 -17.55 -30.99
N PRO A 281 21.77 -17.94 -32.11
CA PRO A 281 22.14 -19.12 -32.88
C PRO A 281 23.44 -18.94 -33.66
N ASP A 282 23.82 -17.69 -33.97
CA ASP A 282 25.03 -17.33 -34.70
C ASP A 282 25.74 -16.10 -34.09
N GLN A 283 26.89 -15.76 -34.66
CA GLN A 283 27.74 -14.67 -34.17
C GLN A 283 27.14 -13.28 -34.44
N ASP A 284 26.40 -13.11 -35.54
CA ASP A 284 25.78 -11.82 -35.87
C ASP A 284 24.67 -11.50 -34.86
N GLU A 285 23.89 -12.51 -34.47
CA GLU A 285 22.85 -12.39 -33.46
C GLU A 285 23.41 -12.10 -32.07
N LEU A 286 24.50 -12.79 -31.70
CA LEU A 286 25.25 -12.47 -30.47
C LEU A 286 25.80 -11.04 -30.50
N ASP A 287 26.33 -10.58 -31.63
CA ASP A 287 26.86 -9.23 -31.79
C ASP A 287 25.76 -8.16 -31.65
N LYS A 288 24.54 -8.40 -32.14
CA LYS A 288 23.39 -7.51 -31.89
C LYS A 288 23.02 -7.43 -30.41
N VAL A 289 22.90 -8.58 -29.73
CA VAL A 289 22.59 -8.64 -28.29
C VAL A 289 23.62 -7.84 -27.49
N LYS A 290 24.91 -8.08 -27.73
CA LYS A 290 26.01 -7.36 -27.07
C LYS A 290 25.99 -5.85 -27.37
N LYS A 291 25.61 -5.42 -28.59
CA LYS A 291 25.47 -3.99 -28.94
C LYS A 291 24.33 -3.33 -28.18
N ASN A 292 23.18 -3.99 -28.03
CA ASN A 292 22.03 -3.43 -27.30
C ASN A 292 22.36 -3.05 -25.85
N PHE A 293 23.24 -3.81 -25.18
CA PHE A 293 23.69 -3.53 -23.80
C PHE A 293 24.33 -2.14 -23.65
N ASP A 294 24.96 -1.62 -24.71
CA ASP A 294 25.54 -0.28 -24.74
C ASP A 294 24.56 0.74 -25.37
N ASN A 295 23.91 0.36 -26.47
CA ASN A 295 23.10 1.27 -27.31
C ASN A 295 21.86 1.81 -26.59
N VAL A 296 21.32 1.09 -25.60
CA VAL A 296 20.17 1.55 -24.80
C VAL A 296 20.51 2.75 -23.90
N LEU A 297 21.74 2.84 -23.39
CA LEU A 297 22.15 3.83 -22.40
C LEU A 297 21.98 5.29 -22.88
N PRO A 298 22.46 5.70 -24.08
CA PRO A 298 22.25 7.06 -24.58
C PRO A 298 20.79 7.37 -24.91
N HIS A 299 19.93 6.38 -25.21
CA HIS A 299 18.49 6.62 -25.42
C HIS A 299 17.79 6.99 -24.11
N LEU A 300 18.02 6.23 -23.04
CA LEU A 300 17.52 6.56 -21.70
C LEU A 300 18.05 7.91 -21.23
N ALA A 301 19.35 8.17 -21.43
CA ALA A 301 19.96 9.45 -21.08
C ALA A 301 19.37 10.64 -21.86
N LYS A 302 19.13 10.47 -23.17
CA LYS A 302 18.50 11.52 -23.99
C LYS A 302 17.06 11.76 -23.55
N ALA A 303 16.26 10.72 -23.43
CA ALA A 303 14.85 10.85 -23.06
C ALA A 303 14.69 11.48 -21.65
N ALA A 304 15.57 11.15 -20.70
CA ALA A 304 15.58 11.79 -19.37
C ALA A 304 15.89 13.30 -19.41
N VAL A 305 16.71 13.75 -20.37
CA VAL A 305 17.03 15.17 -20.60
C VAL A 305 15.91 15.87 -21.38
N ASP A 306 15.35 15.23 -22.40
CA ASP A 306 14.24 15.75 -23.21
C ASP A 306 12.98 16.01 -22.34
N GLU A 307 12.65 15.08 -21.44
CA GLU A 307 11.56 15.19 -20.44
C GLU A 307 11.89 16.14 -19.27
N GLY A 308 13.06 16.81 -19.29
CA GLY A 308 13.48 17.76 -18.25
C GLY A 308 13.76 17.13 -16.87
N LYS A 309 13.73 15.80 -16.75
CA LYS A 309 13.98 15.07 -15.49
C LYS A 309 15.46 15.05 -15.10
N VAL A 310 16.38 15.24 -16.04
CA VAL A 310 17.83 15.32 -15.79
C VAL A 310 18.44 16.50 -16.53
N ASN A 311 19.34 17.24 -15.88
CA ASN A 311 20.04 18.36 -16.51
C ASN A 311 21.14 17.86 -17.46
N ARG A 312 21.31 18.50 -18.62
CA ARG A 312 22.38 18.20 -19.58
C ARG A 312 23.79 18.25 -18.97
N SER A 313 24.03 19.09 -17.95
CA SER A 313 25.33 19.15 -17.27
C SER A 313 25.74 17.81 -16.64
N ILE A 314 24.78 16.96 -16.26
CA ILE A 314 25.04 15.62 -15.72
C ILE A 314 25.62 14.69 -16.80
N ILE A 315 25.22 14.88 -18.05
CA ILE A 315 25.76 14.17 -19.21
C ILE A 315 27.21 14.61 -19.47
N ASP A 316 27.47 15.91 -19.36
CA ASP A 316 28.81 16.48 -19.52
C ASP A 316 29.76 16.00 -18.39
N ASP A 317 29.29 15.97 -17.12
CA ASP A 317 29.99 15.40 -15.96
C ASP A 317 30.38 13.92 -16.18
N VAL A 318 29.43 13.12 -16.68
CA VAL A 318 29.62 11.68 -16.93
C VAL A 318 30.55 11.45 -18.12
N ASN A 319 30.40 12.23 -19.19
CA ASN A 319 31.32 12.22 -20.33
C ASN A 319 32.73 12.66 -19.93
N GLY A 320 32.89 13.46 -18.87
CA GLY A 320 34.19 13.78 -18.27
C GLY A 320 34.89 12.61 -17.58
N GLN A 321 34.15 11.56 -17.18
CA GLN A 321 34.67 10.37 -16.49
C GLN A 321 34.96 9.18 -17.43
N ILE A 322 34.62 9.31 -18.71
CA ILE A 322 34.82 8.28 -19.73
C ILE A 322 36.03 8.68 -20.59
N ASP A 323 37.14 7.96 -20.48
CA ASP A 323 38.37 8.25 -21.24
C ASP A 323 38.20 8.00 -22.75
N ASP A 324 37.55 6.89 -23.11
CA ASP A 324 37.34 6.43 -24.48
C ASP A 324 36.26 7.29 -25.19
N PRO A 325 36.60 8.12 -26.19
CA PRO A 325 35.63 8.98 -26.87
C PRO A 325 34.48 8.21 -27.53
N ALA A 326 34.71 6.96 -27.96
CA ALA A 326 33.69 6.15 -28.62
C ALA A 326 32.64 5.58 -27.64
N LYS A 327 32.87 5.69 -26.32
CA LYS A 327 31.94 5.26 -25.26
C LYS A 327 31.21 6.42 -24.59
N LYS A 328 31.52 7.67 -24.95
CA LYS A 328 30.81 8.85 -24.42
C LYS A 328 29.36 8.87 -24.92
N LEU A 329 28.49 9.45 -24.11
CA LEU A 329 27.08 9.65 -24.41
C LEU A 329 26.92 10.81 -25.40
N ASP A 330 26.82 10.50 -26.68
CA ASP A 330 26.34 11.44 -27.70
C ASP A 330 24.80 11.38 -27.77
N LEU A 331 24.16 12.45 -27.31
CA LEU A 331 22.69 12.58 -27.33
C LEU A 331 22.16 13.18 -28.66
N THR A 332 23.05 13.51 -29.60
CA THR A 332 22.71 14.04 -30.94
C THR A 332 22.72 12.94 -32.01
N GLN A 333 23.59 11.94 -31.87
CA GLN A 333 23.67 10.78 -32.76
C GLN A 333 23.45 9.49 -31.95
N LEU A 334 22.18 9.12 -31.77
CA LEU A 334 21.83 7.91 -31.05
C LEU A 334 22.13 6.64 -31.88
N PRO A 335 22.80 5.63 -31.30
CA PRO A 335 23.00 4.33 -31.96
C PRO A 335 21.68 3.57 -32.10
N MET A 336 21.55 2.72 -33.11
CA MET A 336 20.34 1.91 -33.31
C MET A 336 20.23 0.80 -32.26
N ILE A 337 19.04 0.64 -31.67
CA ILE A 337 18.69 -0.52 -30.84
C ILE A 337 17.97 -1.53 -31.75
N ASP A 338 18.43 -2.78 -31.79
CA ASP A 338 17.72 -3.86 -32.49
C ASP A 338 16.80 -4.57 -31.49
N SER A 339 15.52 -4.20 -31.46
CA SER A 339 14.54 -4.80 -30.54
C SER A 339 14.24 -6.28 -30.84
N THR A 340 14.76 -6.85 -31.92
CA THR A 340 14.63 -8.28 -32.25
C THR A 340 15.85 -9.10 -31.84
N ALA A 341 16.94 -8.44 -31.44
CA ALA A 341 18.22 -9.07 -31.15
C ALA A 341 18.12 -10.20 -30.12
N GLY A 342 18.46 -11.41 -30.53
CA GLY A 342 18.48 -12.60 -29.68
C GLY A 342 17.12 -12.97 -29.07
N LEU A 343 16.00 -12.51 -29.62
CA LEU A 343 14.68 -12.99 -29.20
C LEU A 343 14.48 -14.44 -29.67
N ASP A 344 14.07 -15.31 -28.75
CA ASP A 344 13.71 -16.69 -29.05
C ASP A 344 12.39 -16.73 -29.85
N PRO A 345 12.39 -17.20 -31.11
CA PRO A 345 11.20 -17.17 -31.97
C PRO A 345 10.00 -17.95 -31.42
N GLU A 346 10.23 -19.00 -30.63
CA GLU A 346 9.13 -19.78 -30.04
C GLU A 346 8.51 -19.05 -28.85
N ILE A 347 9.33 -18.35 -28.04
CA ILE A 347 8.85 -17.48 -26.95
C ILE A 347 8.02 -16.34 -27.55
N GLU A 348 8.50 -15.69 -28.60
CA GLU A 348 7.75 -14.61 -29.28
C GLU A 348 6.44 -15.10 -29.91
N ARG A 349 6.44 -16.30 -30.52
CA ARG A 349 5.23 -16.93 -31.05
C ARG A 349 4.19 -17.18 -29.95
N ILE A 350 4.63 -17.62 -28.76
CA ILE A 350 3.74 -17.82 -27.61
C ILE A 350 3.24 -16.46 -27.08
N LYS A 351 4.11 -15.46 -26.89
CA LYS A 351 3.71 -14.09 -26.49
C LYS A 351 2.63 -13.51 -27.40
N GLN A 352 2.77 -13.67 -28.72
CA GLN A 352 1.77 -13.20 -29.70
C GLN A 352 0.44 -13.97 -29.60
N GLY A 353 0.50 -15.28 -29.38
CA GLY A 353 -0.66 -16.11 -29.09
C GLY A 353 -1.41 -15.69 -27.82
N GLU A 354 -0.69 -15.46 -26.72
CA GLU A 354 -1.30 -15.02 -25.45
C GLU A 354 -1.85 -13.59 -25.54
N ARG A 355 -1.12 -12.64 -26.15
CA ARG A 355 -1.60 -11.25 -26.35
C ARG A 355 -2.87 -11.22 -27.21
N SER A 356 -2.93 -12.00 -28.28
CA SER A 356 -4.12 -12.07 -29.13
C SER A 356 -5.32 -12.70 -28.41
N ASN A 357 -5.14 -13.81 -27.70
CA ASN A 357 -6.18 -14.43 -26.86
C ASN A 357 -6.69 -13.49 -25.76
N ALA A 358 -5.79 -12.80 -25.05
CA ALA A 358 -6.15 -11.82 -24.02
C ALA A 358 -6.97 -10.66 -24.60
N SER A 359 -6.57 -10.14 -25.78
CA SER A 359 -7.32 -9.06 -26.45
C SER A 359 -8.73 -9.49 -26.89
N ALA A 360 -8.90 -10.74 -27.32
CA ALA A 360 -10.20 -11.30 -27.66
C ALA A 360 -11.09 -11.44 -26.42
N SER A 361 -10.57 -12.01 -25.32
CA SER A 361 -11.28 -12.12 -24.04
C SER A 361 -11.74 -10.76 -23.51
N ALA A 362 -10.85 -9.76 -23.50
CA ALA A 362 -11.17 -8.40 -23.06
C ALA A 362 -12.26 -7.74 -23.93
N PHE A 363 -12.29 -8.03 -25.24
CA PHE A 363 -13.36 -7.57 -26.13
C PHE A 363 -14.72 -8.22 -25.79
N PHE A 364 -14.76 -9.53 -25.52
CA PHE A 364 -15.99 -10.21 -25.10
C PHE A 364 -16.50 -9.69 -23.74
N GLU A 365 -15.60 -9.53 -22.77
CA GLU A 365 -15.94 -9.01 -21.44
C GLU A 365 -16.47 -7.58 -21.50
N ARG A 366 -15.85 -6.70 -22.31
CA ARG A 366 -16.33 -5.32 -22.53
C ARG A 366 -17.72 -5.26 -23.15
N ASN A 367 -18.01 -6.14 -24.12
CA ASN A 367 -19.36 -6.26 -24.69
C ASN A 367 -20.39 -6.76 -23.67
N GLN A 368 -20.01 -7.73 -22.83
CA GLN A 368 -20.88 -8.23 -21.76
C GLN A 368 -21.15 -7.14 -20.72
N MET A 369 -20.13 -6.37 -20.31
CA MET A 369 -20.30 -5.23 -19.40
C MET A 369 -21.27 -4.19 -19.95
N GLU A 370 -21.20 -3.85 -21.25
CA GLU A 370 -22.14 -2.89 -21.83
C GLU A 370 -23.58 -3.44 -21.93
N GLN A 371 -23.74 -4.74 -22.23
CA GLN A 371 -25.05 -5.41 -22.17
C GLN A 371 -25.62 -5.43 -20.73
N ASN A 372 -24.79 -5.68 -19.73
CA ASN A 372 -25.16 -5.61 -18.31
C ASN A 372 -25.55 -4.18 -17.93
N ARG A 373 -24.78 -3.17 -18.37
CA ARG A 373 -25.07 -1.74 -18.12
C ARG A 373 -26.40 -1.31 -18.73
N GLN A 374 -26.68 -1.72 -19.97
CA GLN A 374 -27.99 -1.50 -20.62
C GLN A 374 -29.12 -2.21 -19.88
N SER A 375 -28.92 -3.45 -19.44
CA SER A 375 -29.92 -4.22 -18.68
C SER A 375 -30.24 -3.56 -17.34
N LEU A 376 -29.22 -3.12 -16.60
CA LEU A 376 -29.38 -2.37 -15.35
C LEU A 376 -30.14 -1.04 -15.57
N SER A 377 -29.84 -0.29 -16.64
CA SER A 377 -30.56 0.95 -16.95
C SER A 377 -32.06 0.74 -17.21
N ARG A 378 -32.44 -0.37 -17.86
CA ARG A 378 -33.84 -0.75 -18.07
C ARG A 378 -34.53 -1.12 -16.77
N ILE A 379 -33.83 -1.85 -15.89
CA ILE A 379 -34.35 -2.25 -14.58
C ILE A 379 -34.54 -1.02 -13.67
N SER A 380 -33.59 -0.07 -13.66
CA SER A 380 -33.72 1.14 -12.85
C SER A 380 -34.90 2.01 -13.31
N ALA A 381 -35.07 2.21 -14.62
CA ALA A 381 -36.21 2.95 -15.18
C ALA A 381 -37.56 2.23 -15.00
N GLN A 382 -37.56 0.90 -14.81
CA GLN A 382 -38.76 0.18 -14.40
C GLN A 382 -39.06 0.41 -12.92
N LEU A 383 -38.05 0.30 -12.06
CA LEU A 383 -38.17 0.50 -10.62
C LEU A 383 -38.68 1.91 -10.28
N GLU A 384 -38.18 2.93 -10.96
CA GLU A 384 -38.61 4.33 -10.81
C GLU A 384 -40.09 4.52 -11.18
N ARG A 385 -40.56 3.91 -12.29
CA ARG A 385 -41.97 3.95 -12.69
C ARG A 385 -42.88 3.23 -11.69
N ASP A 386 -42.42 2.13 -11.12
CA ASP A 386 -43.19 1.38 -10.12
C ASP A 386 -43.21 2.10 -8.76
N MET A 387 -42.12 2.78 -8.37
CA MET A 387 -42.07 3.67 -7.20
C MET A 387 -43.04 4.85 -7.34
N ASN A 388 -43.06 5.52 -8.50
CA ASN A 388 -43.99 6.64 -8.73
C ASN A 388 -45.45 6.18 -8.67
N ARG A 389 -45.79 5.03 -9.29
CA ARG A 389 -47.14 4.44 -9.20
C ARG A 389 -47.51 4.09 -7.75
N LEU A 390 -46.56 3.60 -6.95
CA LEU A 390 -46.79 3.30 -5.53
C LEU A 390 -47.01 4.58 -4.71
N ALA A 391 -46.26 5.65 -4.98
CA ALA A 391 -46.45 6.94 -4.34
C ALA A 391 -47.83 7.55 -4.66
N GLU A 392 -48.23 7.55 -5.93
CA GLU A 392 -49.57 7.99 -6.37
C GLU A 392 -50.69 7.17 -5.70
N ALA A 393 -50.54 5.84 -5.64
CA ALA A 393 -51.51 4.96 -5.00
C ALA A 393 -51.61 5.17 -3.48
N ASN A 394 -50.48 5.41 -2.80
CA ASN A 394 -50.45 5.71 -1.37
C ASN A 394 -51.12 7.07 -1.08
N GLN A 395 -50.83 8.10 -1.88
CA GLN A 395 -51.47 9.42 -1.75
C GLN A 395 -52.99 9.32 -1.93
N GLN A 396 -53.46 8.63 -2.98
CA GLN A 396 -54.90 8.41 -3.19
C GLN A 396 -55.55 7.63 -2.05
N ALA A 397 -54.84 6.68 -1.44
CA ALA A 397 -55.34 5.93 -0.29
C ALA A 397 -55.43 6.79 0.98
N GLU A 398 -54.47 7.69 1.20
CA GLU A 398 -54.45 8.66 2.30
C GLU A 398 -55.57 9.69 2.15
N ASP A 399 -55.73 10.30 0.97
CA ASP A 399 -56.81 11.23 0.66
C ASP A 399 -58.19 10.59 0.88
N ALA A 400 -58.39 9.35 0.39
CA ALA A 400 -59.63 8.61 0.59
C ALA A 400 -59.87 8.19 2.04
N ALA A 401 -58.81 7.97 2.84
CA ALA A 401 -58.94 7.70 4.27
C ALA A 401 -59.32 8.97 5.04
N ASN A 402 -58.69 10.11 4.72
CA ASN A 402 -58.99 11.42 5.31
C ASN A 402 -60.42 11.88 5.02
N GLN A 403 -60.90 11.69 3.78
CA GLN A 403 -62.30 11.96 3.41
C GLN A 403 -63.27 11.13 4.26
N ARG A 404 -63.09 9.80 4.32
CA ARG A 404 -63.95 8.92 5.14
C ARG A 404 -63.91 9.26 6.63
N ALA A 405 -62.75 9.65 7.16
CA ALA A 405 -62.61 10.07 8.54
C ALA A 405 -63.36 11.38 8.82
N SER A 406 -63.30 12.35 7.90
CA SER A 406 -64.04 13.62 7.98
C SER A 406 -65.56 13.40 7.89
N GLU A 407 -66.02 12.56 6.95
CA GLU A 407 -67.43 12.18 6.83
C GLU A 407 -67.96 11.48 8.10
N ALA A 408 -67.20 10.52 8.63
CA ALA A 408 -67.55 9.82 9.86
C ALA A 408 -67.64 10.79 11.05
N LEU A 409 -66.67 11.71 11.18
CA LEU A 409 -66.65 12.72 12.24
C LEU A 409 -67.86 13.66 12.13
N MET A 410 -68.15 14.19 10.93
CA MET A 410 -69.33 15.04 10.69
C MET A 410 -70.66 14.32 10.95
N SER A 411 -70.72 12.99 10.75
CA SER A 411 -71.90 12.19 11.04
C SER A 411 -72.15 12.00 12.54
N ALA A 412 -71.09 12.03 13.37
CA ALA A 412 -71.14 11.85 14.81
C ALA A 412 -71.37 13.15 15.62
N MET A 413 -71.14 14.32 15.01
CA MET A 413 -71.31 15.64 15.62
C MET A 413 -72.78 16.08 15.73
N THR A 414 -73.10 16.84 16.78
CA THR A 414 -74.40 17.53 16.90
C THR A 414 -74.51 18.69 15.90
N PRO A 415 -75.73 19.22 15.63
CA PRO A 415 -75.92 20.30 14.65
C PRO A 415 -75.12 21.58 14.93
N SER A 416 -74.83 21.89 16.21
CA SER A 416 -74.04 23.07 16.58
C SER A 416 -72.54 22.87 16.32
N GLU A 417 -72.01 21.69 16.66
CA GLU A 417 -70.59 21.34 16.47
C GLU A 417 -70.24 21.21 14.98
N ARG A 418 -71.16 20.69 14.17
CA ARG A 418 -70.98 20.59 12.71
C ARG A 418 -70.84 21.97 12.05
N GLN A 419 -71.57 22.98 12.55
CA GLN A 419 -71.49 24.33 12.02
C GLN A 419 -70.14 24.99 12.35
N GLU A 420 -69.64 24.79 13.58
CA GLU A 420 -68.33 25.28 14.03
C GLU A 420 -67.16 24.58 13.32
N PHE A 421 -67.29 23.27 13.04
CA PHE A 421 -66.33 22.51 12.23
C PHE A 421 -66.21 23.06 10.80
N LEU A 422 -67.35 23.31 10.12
CA LEU A 422 -67.38 23.89 8.77
C LEU A 422 -66.82 25.32 8.75
N GLU A 423 -67.09 26.14 9.78
CA GLU A 423 -66.49 27.47 9.89
C GLU A 423 -64.97 27.43 10.05
N ASN A 424 -64.45 26.48 10.85
CA ASN A 424 -63.01 26.30 11.04
C ASN A 424 -62.33 25.70 9.79
N GLN A 425 -63.01 24.84 9.04
CA GLN A 425 -62.52 24.30 7.77
C GLN A 425 -62.36 25.41 6.73
N MET A 426 -63.38 26.25 6.53
CA MET A 426 -63.30 27.41 5.61
C MET A 426 -62.21 28.42 6.03
N LYS A 427 -62.04 28.68 7.34
CA LYS A 427 -60.98 29.56 7.85
C LYS A 427 -59.56 29.01 7.62
N ASN A 428 -59.38 27.68 7.63
CA ASN A 428 -58.09 27.05 7.34
C ASN A 428 -57.80 26.99 5.82
N GLU A 429 -58.81 26.81 4.98
CA GLU A 429 -58.63 26.78 3.51
C GLU A 429 -58.27 28.16 2.91
N GLU A 430 -58.73 29.27 3.51
CA GLU A 430 -58.32 30.63 3.08
C GLU A 430 -56.86 30.99 3.45
N GLN A 431 -56.15 30.16 4.22
CA GLN A 431 -54.85 30.53 4.81
C GLN A 431 -53.61 29.77 4.28
N ILE A 432 -53.74 29.03 3.17
CA ILE A 432 -52.61 28.27 2.57
C ILE A 432 -52.18 28.84 1.21
N ASN A 433 -51.25 29.79 1.23
CA ASN A 433 -50.20 29.92 0.20
C ASN A 433 -49.01 30.76 0.73
N PRO A 434 -47.79 30.63 0.15
CA PRO A 434 -46.60 30.49 1.00
C PRO A 434 -45.74 31.74 1.12
N THR A 435 -45.29 32.03 2.34
CA THR A 435 -44.03 32.75 2.60
C THR A 435 -43.51 32.41 3.99
N ALA A 436 -42.24 32.02 4.09
CA ALA A 436 -41.52 31.94 5.36
C ALA A 436 -40.21 32.72 5.26
N PRO A 437 -40.03 33.74 6.11
CA PRO A 437 -38.72 34.11 6.63
C PRO A 437 -38.64 33.93 8.16
N MET A 438 -37.42 33.90 8.67
CA MET A 438 -37.03 33.51 10.03
C MET A 438 -37.52 34.45 11.15
N GLY A 439 -37.69 33.90 12.37
CA GLY A 439 -36.90 34.36 13.53
C GLY A 439 -37.62 34.90 14.79
N GLY A 440 -37.44 34.19 15.92
CA GLY A 440 -37.53 34.72 17.31
C GLY A 440 -38.94 34.91 17.92
N GLY A 441 -39.16 34.78 19.24
CA GLY A 441 -38.30 34.29 20.33
C GLY A 441 -38.82 34.63 21.75
N GLY A 442 -38.76 33.67 22.70
CA GLY A 442 -39.07 33.83 24.14
C GLY A 442 -40.57 33.96 24.49
N SER A 443 -41.08 33.69 25.71
CA SER A 443 -40.59 33.02 26.96
C SER A 443 -41.83 32.81 27.88
N SER A 444 -41.89 32.14 29.03
CA SER A 444 -40.94 31.40 29.92
C SER A 444 -41.74 30.41 30.81
N GLY A 445 -41.26 29.22 31.16
CA GLY A 445 -40.64 28.95 32.48
C GLY A 445 -41.52 28.05 33.38
N GLY A 446 -40.99 27.16 34.25
CA GLY A 446 -39.60 26.75 34.47
C GLY A 446 -39.45 25.74 35.62
N GLY A 447 -38.20 25.38 35.96
CA GLY A 447 -37.80 24.60 37.15
C GLY A 447 -37.60 23.09 36.91
N GLY A 448 -36.43 22.48 37.19
CA GLY A 448 -35.12 23.05 37.55
C GLY A 448 -34.29 22.08 38.41
N SER A 449 -33.06 21.73 37.98
CA SER A 449 -32.06 21.07 38.83
C SER A 449 -30.64 21.10 38.24
N VAL A 450 -29.75 21.79 38.96
CA VAL A 450 -28.28 21.61 39.07
C VAL A 450 -27.43 21.45 37.78
N GLU A 451 -26.66 22.51 37.56
CA GLU A 451 -25.36 22.62 36.87
C GLU A 451 -24.63 21.33 36.46
N ASP A 452 -24.43 21.19 35.14
CA ASP A 452 -23.16 20.71 34.57
C ASP A 452 -22.98 21.48 33.24
N GLU A 453 -21.81 22.09 32.98
CA GLU A 453 -21.62 22.84 31.73
C GLU A 453 -21.52 21.88 30.54
N PRO A 454 -22.25 22.10 29.43
CA PRO A 454 -22.20 21.21 28.28
C PRO A 454 -20.87 21.39 27.55
N HIS A 455 -19.85 20.62 27.94
CA HIS A 455 -18.69 20.40 27.11
C HIS A 455 -19.16 20.00 25.70
N PRO A 456 -18.61 20.60 24.62
CA PRO A 456 -19.03 20.26 23.27
C PRO A 456 -18.74 18.77 23.01
N VAL A 457 -19.81 17.98 22.88
CA VAL A 457 -19.71 16.57 22.53
C VAL A 457 -18.97 16.48 21.20
N LYS A 458 -17.82 15.82 21.22
CA LYS A 458 -16.92 15.73 20.07
C LYS A 458 -17.47 14.74 19.05
N PRO A 459 -17.21 14.93 17.74
CA PRO A 459 -17.47 13.90 16.75
C PRO A 459 -16.74 12.61 17.15
N VAL A 460 -17.41 11.48 16.97
CA VAL A 460 -16.86 10.15 17.23
C VAL A 460 -17.31 9.19 16.15
N VAL A 461 -16.41 8.29 15.74
CA VAL A 461 -16.78 7.10 14.96
C VAL A 461 -16.72 5.90 15.89
N SER A 462 -17.81 5.13 15.91
CA SER A 462 -18.00 4.02 16.82
C SER A 462 -18.39 2.75 16.08
N VAL A 463 -18.06 1.61 16.69
CA VAL A 463 -18.50 0.28 16.26
C VAL A 463 -19.56 -0.26 17.22
N LYS A 464 -20.64 -0.86 16.69
CA LYS A 464 -21.66 -1.57 17.49
C LYS A 464 -22.20 -2.81 16.77
N GLN A 465 -22.72 -3.77 17.53
CA GLN A 465 -23.50 -4.86 16.94
C GLN A 465 -24.90 -4.36 16.53
N ASN A 466 -25.37 -4.76 15.34
CA ASN A 466 -26.72 -4.49 14.87
C ASN A 466 -27.55 -5.78 14.77
N GLY A 467 -28.50 -5.92 15.68
CA GLY A 467 -29.39 -7.08 15.77
C GLY A 467 -28.72 -8.34 16.34
N LEU A 468 -29.54 -9.38 16.57
CA LEU A 468 -29.05 -10.70 16.95
C LEU A 468 -28.42 -11.43 15.74
N PRO A 469 -27.55 -12.43 15.96
CA PRO A 469 -27.04 -13.27 14.89
C PRO A 469 -28.16 -14.01 14.14
N VAL A 470 -28.07 -14.05 12.82
CA VAL A 470 -29.02 -14.74 11.93
C VAL A 470 -28.24 -15.60 10.94
N ASN A 471 -28.64 -16.88 10.80
CA ASN A 471 -28.02 -17.83 9.86
C ASN A 471 -26.48 -17.93 9.96
N GLY A 472 -25.94 -17.85 11.18
CA GLY A 472 -24.49 -17.90 11.41
C GLY A 472 -23.73 -16.62 11.03
N SER A 473 -24.43 -15.50 10.83
CA SER A 473 -23.82 -14.18 10.61
C SER A 473 -24.34 -13.14 11.60
N VAL A 474 -23.48 -12.20 11.97
CA VAL A 474 -23.77 -11.06 12.85
C VAL A 474 -23.38 -9.77 12.13
N ASN A 475 -24.25 -8.76 12.17
CA ASN A 475 -23.96 -7.46 11.57
C ASN A 475 -23.26 -6.55 12.58
N VAL A 476 -22.25 -5.83 12.11
CA VAL A 476 -21.55 -4.79 12.83
C VAL A 476 -21.72 -3.48 12.09
N ASP A 477 -22.24 -2.46 12.77
CA ASP A 477 -22.43 -1.12 12.24
C ASP A 477 -21.26 -0.23 12.66
N LEU A 478 -20.69 0.49 11.69
CA LEU A 478 -19.81 1.64 11.88
C LEU A 478 -20.66 2.92 11.83
N GLU A 479 -20.66 3.72 12.90
CA GLU A 479 -21.49 4.92 13.01
C GLU A 479 -20.69 6.16 13.34
N MET A 480 -20.94 7.22 12.58
CA MET A 480 -20.58 8.60 12.92
C MET A 480 -21.62 9.15 13.89
N GLN A 481 -21.17 9.77 14.98
CA GLN A 481 -22.02 10.39 15.98
C GLN A 481 -21.49 11.79 16.31
N HIS A 482 -22.40 12.73 16.56
CA HIS A 482 -22.10 14.12 16.94
C HIS A 482 -21.27 14.94 15.93
N PHE A 483 -21.27 14.56 14.65
CA PHE A 483 -20.70 15.38 13.58
C PHE A 483 -21.60 16.59 13.28
N LYS A 484 -21.01 17.68 12.80
CA LYS A 484 -21.72 18.93 12.48
C LYS A 484 -21.49 19.34 11.03
N GLU A 485 -22.39 20.16 10.47
CA GLU A 485 -22.22 20.70 9.11
C GLU A 485 -20.94 21.56 8.96
N THR A 486 -20.40 22.06 10.07
CA THR A 486 -19.13 22.78 10.18
C THR A 486 -17.90 21.88 10.15
N GLU A 487 -18.08 20.56 10.18
CA GLU A 487 -17.03 19.53 10.13
C GLU A 487 -17.19 18.67 8.85
N PRO A 488 -17.21 19.29 7.65
CA PRO A 488 -17.56 18.58 6.43
C PRO A 488 -16.39 17.69 5.96
N PHE A 489 -16.70 16.48 5.50
CA PHE A 489 -15.72 15.45 5.17
C PHE A 489 -15.91 14.87 3.77
N TYR A 490 -14.94 14.11 3.28
CA TYR A 490 -14.89 13.61 1.91
C TYR A 490 -14.53 12.13 1.83
N ALA A 491 -13.69 11.66 2.75
CA ALA A 491 -13.27 10.26 2.83
C ALA A 491 -13.16 9.79 4.30
N VAL A 492 -13.35 8.48 4.50
CA VAL A 492 -13.26 7.77 5.77
C VAL A 492 -12.52 6.45 5.58
N GLU A 493 -11.65 6.11 6.51
CA GLU A 493 -10.98 4.81 6.64
C GLU A 493 -11.17 4.32 8.07
N ALA A 494 -11.56 3.05 8.25
CA ALA A 494 -11.82 2.44 9.55
C ALA A 494 -11.38 0.97 9.58
N HIS A 495 -10.60 0.58 10.58
CA HIS A 495 -10.04 -0.76 10.73
C HIS A 495 -10.69 -1.50 11.88
N LEU A 496 -11.27 -2.68 11.60
CA LEU A 496 -11.82 -3.60 12.59
C LEU A 496 -10.90 -4.82 12.73
N VAL A 497 -10.49 -5.15 13.94
CA VAL A 497 -9.66 -6.32 14.25
C VAL A 497 -10.44 -7.34 15.07
N TYR A 498 -10.38 -8.62 14.69
CA TYR A 498 -11.05 -9.71 15.39
C TYR A 498 -10.28 -11.02 15.30
N ASN A 499 -10.59 -11.98 16.19
CA ASN A 499 -9.92 -13.28 16.22
C ASN A 499 -10.20 -14.08 14.93
N ARG A 500 -9.13 -14.58 14.29
CA ARG A 500 -9.16 -15.30 13.01
C ARG A 500 -10.07 -16.53 13.04
N GLY A 501 -10.15 -17.21 14.19
CA GLY A 501 -10.96 -18.40 14.42
C GLY A 501 -12.38 -18.14 14.88
N GLU A 502 -12.73 -16.91 15.27
CA GLU A 502 -14.08 -16.57 15.76
C GLU A 502 -14.95 -15.95 14.68
N LEU A 503 -14.41 -15.05 13.86
CA LEU A 503 -15.15 -14.26 12.88
C LEU A 503 -14.49 -14.26 11.49
N ASN A 504 -15.30 -14.03 10.46
CA ASN A 504 -14.85 -13.90 9.08
C ASN A 504 -15.75 -12.95 8.27
N TYR A 505 -15.17 -11.96 7.61
CA TYR A 505 -15.84 -11.27 6.51
C TYR A 505 -15.71 -12.10 5.22
N VAL A 506 -16.79 -12.23 4.46
CA VAL A 506 -16.76 -12.85 3.13
C VAL A 506 -16.51 -11.74 2.11
N GLN A 507 -15.29 -11.71 1.59
CA GLN A 507 -14.89 -10.80 0.51
C GLN A 507 -15.84 -10.99 -0.69
N THR A 508 -16.47 -9.91 -1.14
CA THR A 508 -17.33 -9.88 -2.32
C THR A 508 -16.69 -8.99 -3.40
N THR A 509 -17.03 -9.23 -4.68
CA THR A 509 -16.50 -8.43 -5.81
C THR A 509 -16.99 -6.98 -5.80
N LYS A 510 -18.09 -6.70 -5.09
CA LYS A 510 -18.58 -5.35 -4.81
C LYS A 510 -19.18 -5.34 -3.41
N PHE A 511 -18.69 -4.46 -2.53
CA PHE A 511 -19.33 -4.21 -1.25
C PHE A 511 -20.70 -3.56 -1.49
N ASN A 512 -21.76 -4.22 -1.02
CA ASN A 512 -23.12 -3.69 -1.03
C ASN A 512 -23.48 -3.31 0.41
N ASN A 513 -23.38 -2.01 0.70
CA ASN A 513 -23.65 -1.45 2.00
C ASN A 513 -25.17 -1.35 2.28
N ALA A 514 -25.56 -1.05 3.52
CA ALA A 514 -26.96 -0.85 3.88
C ALA A 514 -27.57 0.41 3.22
N ALA A 515 -28.90 0.43 3.09
CA ALA A 515 -29.61 1.65 2.74
C ALA A 515 -29.54 2.68 3.88
N GLY A 516 -29.50 3.97 3.53
CA GLY A 516 -29.38 5.09 4.46
C GLY A 516 -27.96 5.44 4.89
N THR A 517 -26.91 4.89 4.27
CA THR A 517 -25.53 5.20 4.64
C THR A 517 -25.08 6.59 4.16
N VAL A 518 -24.07 7.15 4.83
CA VAL A 518 -23.57 8.52 4.57
C VAL A 518 -22.93 8.69 3.19
N PHE A 519 -22.56 7.59 2.52
CA PHE A 519 -22.06 7.59 1.13
C PHE A 519 -23.12 7.15 0.10
N GLN A 520 -24.30 6.69 0.52
CA GLN A 520 -25.35 6.25 -0.40
C GLN A 520 -25.77 7.37 -1.36
N ASN A 521 -25.99 7.01 -2.63
CA ASN A 521 -26.43 7.88 -3.72
C ASN A 521 -25.48 9.06 -4.04
N ARG A 522 -24.26 9.07 -3.51
CA ARG A 522 -23.20 10.05 -3.85
C ARG A 522 -22.27 9.50 -4.91
N GLN A 523 -21.47 10.38 -5.53
CA GLN A 523 -20.34 9.97 -6.38
C GLN A 523 -19.21 9.48 -5.47
N ALA A 524 -19.36 8.26 -4.94
CA ALA A 524 -18.46 7.66 -3.97
C ALA A 524 -18.09 6.22 -4.32
N ALA A 525 -16.87 5.84 -3.95
CA ALA A 525 -16.40 4.47 -3.93
C ALA A 525 -16.35 4.00 -2.48
N GLU A 526 -16.87 2.80 -2.22
CA GLU A 526 -16.82 2.14 -0.92
C GLU A 526 -16.20 0.76 -1.10
N THR A 527 -15.23 0.42 -0.25
CA THR A 527 -14.53 -0.86 -0.25
C THR A 527 -14.48 -1.45 1.16
N VAL A 528 -14.46 -2.78 1.22
CA VAL A 528 -14.16 -3.54 2.44
C VAL A 528 -13.13 -4.60 2.06
N THR A 529 -11.95 -4.61 2.68
CA THR A 529 -10.90 -5.61 2.43
C THR A 529 -10.49 -6.31 3.73
N GLN A 530 -10.39 -7.64 3.68
CA GLN A 530 -9.97 -8.44 4.83
C GLN A 530 -8.55 -8.99 4.65
N HIS A 531 -7.66 -8.65 5.58
CA HIS A 531 -6.32 -9.19 5.71
C HIS A 531 -6.28 -10.23 6.84
N SER A 532 -5.57 -11.34 6.64
CA SER A 532 -5.45 -12.41 7.65
C SER A 532 -4.02 -12.50 8.18
N GLY A 533 -3.85 -12.26 9.47
CA GLY A 533 -2.61 -12.55 10.20
C GLY A 533 -2.60 -13.99 10.77
N GLU A 534 -1.67 -14.25 11.68
CA GLU A 534 -1.56 -15.56 12.33
C GLU A 534 -2.77 -15.84 13.25
N THR A 535 -3.06 -14.92 14.18
CA THR A 535 -4.08 -15.08 15.23
C THR A 535 -5.33 -14.20 15.04
N GLN A 536 -5.19 -13.10 14.30
CA GLN A 536 -6.23 -12.10 14.08
C GLN A 536 -6.46 -11.87 12.58
N LYS A 537 -7.61 -11.28 12.27
CA LYS A 537 -7.94 -10.70 10.96
C LYS A 537 -8.15 -9.20 11.16
N GLU A 538 -7.72 -8.44 10.18
CA GLU A 538 -7.98 -7.01 10.06
C GLU A 538 -8.94 -6.80 8.89
N LEU A 539 -9.94 -5.96 9.09
CA LEU A 539 -10.96 -5.62 8.11
C LEU A 539 -10.98 -4.11 7.94
N ILE A 540 -10.60 -3.64 6.76
CA ILE A 540 -10.50 -2.22 6.43
C ILE A 540 -11.76 -1.84 5.65
N TYR A 541 -12.58 -0.94 6.21
CA TYR A 541 -13.60 -0.22 5.45
C TYR A 541 -13.01 1.13 5.02
N ALA A 542 -13.02 1.39 3.72
CA ALA A 542 -12.61 2.68 3.17
C ALA A 542 -13.71 3.21 2.25
N ALA A 543 -14.00 4.50 2.36
CA ALA A 543 -14.98 5.17 1.53
C ALA A 543 -14.49 6.58 1.18
N SER A 544 -14.61 6.97 -0.09
CA SER A 544 -14.25 8.30 -0.57
C SER A 544 -15.19 8.74 -1.68
N GLN A 545 -15.54 10.02 -1.70
CA GLN A 545 -16.09 10.62 -2.90
C GLN A 545 -15.04 10.67 -4.03
N TYR A 546 -15.47 10.76 -5.28
CA TYR A 546 -14.60 10.92 -6.46
C TYR A 546 -15.20 11.92 -7.45
N GLU A 547 -14.34 12.66 -8.15
CA GLU A 547 -14.76 13.65 -9.13
C GLU A 547 -14.56 13.16 -10.57
N ASN A 548 -15.58 13.33 -11.41
CA ASN A 548 -15.46 13.11 -12.87
C ASN A 548 -15.11 14.40 -13.63
N SER A 549 -15.07 15.54 -12.95
CA SER A 549 -14.64 16.86 -13.46
C SER A 549 -14.20 17.73 -12.28
N PRO A 550 -13.22 18.66 -12.45
CA PRO A 550 -12.70 19.44 -11.33
C PRO A 550 -13.80 20.21 -10.58
N ASN A 551 -13.87 20.04 -9.26
CA ASN A 551 -14.88 20.64 -8.40
C ASN A 551 -16.33 20.21 -8.69
N SER A 552 -16.55 19.00 -9.21
CA SER A 552 -17.88 18.44 -9.40
C SER A 552 -18.53 17.87 -8.13
N VAL A 553 -17.78 17.71 -7.03
CA VAL A 553 -18.30 17.14 -5.78
C VAL A 553 -17.85 17.96 -4.55
N ASP A 554 -18.82 18.32 -3.72
CA ASP A 554 -18.63 19.01 -2.44
C ASP A 554 -18.37 18.02 -1.29
N ASN A 555 -17.78 18.51 -0.20
CA ASN A 555 -17.68 17.76 1.05
C ASN A 555 -19.08 17.39 1.60
N ILE A 556 -19.21 16.18 2.14
CA ILE A 556 -20.38 15.69 2.86
C ILE A 556 -20.53 16.48 4.16
N LYS A 557 -21.72 17.03 4.38
CA LYS A 557 -22.15 17.59 5.66
C LYS A 557 -23.08 16.59 6.36
N LEU A 558 -22.88 16.42 7.66
CA LEU A 558 -23.77 15.67 8.55
C LEU A 558 -24.19 16.59 9.70
N ASP A 559 -25.45 16.53 10.11
CA ASP A 559 -25.92 17.13 11.34
C ASP A 559 -26.36 16.00 12.29
N GLY A 560 -25.53 15.73 13.30
CA GLY A 560 -25.72 14.63 14.25
C GLY A 560 -25.05 13.33 13.83
N ASN A 561 -25.87 12.31 13.51
CA ASN A 561 -25.45 10.92 13.41
C ASN A 561 -25.64 10.36 11.99
N GLY A 562 -24.80 9.40 11.59
CA GLY A 562 -24.89 8.74 10.28
C GLY A 562 -24.24 7.36 10.26
N LEU A 563 -24.84 6.42 9.53
CA LEU A 563 -24.30 5.07 9.32
C LEU A 563 -23.22 5.11 8.23
N LEU A 564 -21.99 4.75 8.56
CA LEU A 564 -20.92 4.55 7.57
C LEU A 564 -21.14 3.22 6.85
N ALA A 565 -21.07 2.12 7.58
CA ALA A 565 -21.17 0.78 7.01
C ALA A 565 -21.92 -0.19 7.91
N ARG A 566 -22.67 -1.10 7.29
CA ARG A 566 -23.18 -2.31 7.93
C ARG A 566 -22.44 -3.52 7.36
N ILE A 567 -21.65 -4.16 8.21
CA ILE A 567 -20.71 -5.22 7.81
C ILE A 567 -21.22 -6.56 8.34
N PRO A 568 -21.62 -7.50 7.46
CA PRO A 568 -21.97 -8.87 7.87
C PRO A 568 -20.70 -9.69 8.12
N LEU A 569 -20.48 -10.13 9.36
CA LEU A 569 -19.43 -11.07 9.73
C LEU A 569 -20.03 -12.46 9.90
N GLN A 570 -19.41 -13.50 9.34
CA GLN A 570 -19.72 -14.90 9.62
C GLN A 570 -19.10 -15.32 10.95
N VAL A 571 -19.86 -16.07 11.75
CA VAL A 571 -19.41 -16.71 12.98
C VAL A 571 -18.74 -18.04 12.62
N MET A 572 -17.43 -18.13 12.84
CA MET A 572 -16.62 -19.31 12.54
C MET A 572 -16.61 -20.31 13.70
N ASN A 573 -16.61 -19.83 14.94
CA ASN A 573 -16.59 -20.68 16.14
C ASN A 573 -17.98 -20.75 16.80
N LEU A 574 -18.76 -21.75 16.42
CA LEU A 574 -20.09 -22.03 17.01
C LEU A 574 -20.04 -22.55 18.46
N ALA A 575 -18.87 -22.76 19.07
CA ALA A 575 -18.78 -23.07 20.50
C ALA A 575 -18.88 -21.80 21.36
N GLY A 576 -18.30 -20.68 20.89
CA GLY A 576 -18.38 -19.38 21.57
C GLY A 576 -19.79 -18.78 21.52
N ASN A 577 -20.20 -18.14 22.62
CA ASN A 577 -21.45 -17.35 22.69
C ASN A 577 -21.22 -15.86 22.42
N THR A 578 -19.95 -15.44 22.43
CA THR A 578 -19.50 -14.07 22.16
C THR A 578 -18.16 -14.06 21.42
N ALA A 579 -17.92 -13.03 20.63
CA ALA A 579 -16.61 -12.71 20.05
C ALA A 579 -16.23 -11.26 20.36
N LYS A 580 -14.94 -10.92 20.23
CA LYS A 580 -14.48 -9.52 20.35
C LYS A 580 -14.22 -8.91 18.97
N VAL A 581 -14.65 -7.67 18.80
CA VAL A 581 -14.32 -6.81 17.65
C VAL A 581 -13.69 -5.52 18.20
N GLU A 582 -12.48 -5.23 17.77
CA GLU A 582 -11.73 -4.02 18.12
C GLU A 582 -11.81 -3.02 16.97
N LEU A 583 -12.24 -1.79 17.26
CA LEU A 583 -12.01 -0.67 16.36
C LEU A 583 -10.57 -0.21 16.61
N ALA A 584 -9.67 -0.55 15.69
CA ALA A 584 -8.23 -0.39 15.85
C ALA A 584 -7.73 0.98 15.36
N TYR A 585 -8.35 1.51 14.31
CA TYR A 585 -8.03 2.80 13.71
C TYR A 585 -9.27 3.39 13.03
N VAL A 586 -9.41 4.72 13.06
CA VAL A 586 -10.34 5.46 12.20
C VAL A 586 -9.72 6.81 11.85
N LYS A 587 -9.84 7.21 10.58
CA LYS A 587 -9.53 8.56 10.10
C LYS A 587 -10.59 9.05 9.13
N VAL A 588 -10.96 10.31 9.28
CA VAL A 588 -11.93 11.04 8.45
C VAL A 588 -11.24 12.30 7.97
N VAL A 589 -11.23 12.53 6.66
CA VAL A 589 -10.58 13.70 6.03
C VAL A 589 -11.56 14.46 5.15
N ASN A 590 -11.33 15.76 5.00
CA ASN A 590 -12.03 16.59 4.03
C ASN A 590 -11.39 16.47 2.62
N LYS A 591 -11.97 17.15 1.63
CA LYS A 591 -11.55 17.14 0.23
C LYS A 591 -10.10 17.62 0.02
N GLU A 592 -9.62 18.52 0.88
CA GLU A 592 -8.24 19.02 0.87
C GLU A 592 -7.26 18.07 1.60
N GLY A 593 -7.73 16.93 2.12
CA GLY A 593 -6.94 15.95 2.86
C GLY A 593 -6.67 16.32 4.32
N HIS A 594 -7.30 17.38 4.84
CA HIS A 594 -7.18 17.76 6.25
C HIS A 594 -8.00 16.81 7.13
N THR A 595 -7.42 16.35 8.25
CA THR A 595 -8.12 15.53 9.25
C THR A 595 -9.30 16.30 9.84
N VAL A 596 -10.49 15.72 9.73
CA VAL A 596 -11.74 16.15 10.38
C VAL A 596 -11.93 15.40 11.70
N TYR A 597 -11.66 14.08 11.68
CA TYR A 597 -11.66 13.23 12.87
C TYR A 597 -10.57 12.16 12.74
N GLU A 598 -9.90 11.84 13.84
CA GLU A 598 -8.92 10.75 13.93
C GLU A 598 -9.05 10.12 15.32
N MET A 599 -9.23 8.81 15.37
CA MET A 599 -9.47 8.10 16.62
C MET A 599 -8.19 8.04 17.46
N THR A 600 -8.25 8.52 18.70
CA THR A 600 -7.08 8.71 19.55
C THR A 600 -6.59 7.46 20.28
N ALA A 601 -7.44 6.44 20.41
CA ALA A 601 -7.12 5.16 21.03
C ALA A 601 -8.07 4.06 20.51
N PRO A 602 -7.58 2.83 20.29
CA PRO A 602 -8.43 1.71 19.92
C PRO A 602 -9.29 1.24 21.10
N TYR A 603 -10.43 0.61 20.79
CA TYR A 603 -11.28 -0.01 21.81
C TYR A 603 -12.03 -1.24 21.26
N SER A 604 -12.35 -2.19 22.14
CA SER A 604 -13.08 -3.39 21.76
C SER A 604 -14.53 -3.39 22.26
N ILE A 605 -15.44 -3.87 21.42
CA ILE A 605 -16.77 -4.33 21.80
C ILE A 605 -16.80 -5.85 21.91
N THR A 606 -17.67 -6.37 22.77
CA THR A 606 -18.05 -7.78 22.78
C THR A 606 -19.36 -7.93 22.02
N ILE A 607 -19.38 -8.74 20.97
CA ILE A 607 -20.59 -9.06 20.21
C ILE A 607 -21.09 -10.46 20.57
N THR A 608 -22.40 -10.65 20.55
CA THR A 608 -23.05 -11.96 20.73
C THR A 608 -22.98 -12.75 19.42
N THR A 609 -22.67 -14.05 19.49
CA THR A 609 -22.47 -14.94 18.32
C THR A 609 -23.50 -16.08 18.21
N LYS A 610 -24.53 -16.10 19.07
CA LYS A 610 -25.68 -17.02 19.03
C LYS A 610 -26.99 -16.31 19.32
#